data_AF-A0AB37T2P2-F1
#
_entry.id   AF-A0AB37T2P2-F1
#
_cell.length_a   1.000
_cell.length_b   1.000
_cell.length_c   1.000
_cell.angle_alpha   90.00
_cell.angle_beta   90.00
_cell.angle_gamma   90.00
#
_symmetry.space_group_name_H-M   'P 1'
#
loop_
_entity.id
_entity.type
_entity.pdbx_description
1 polymer ?
#
loop_
_entity_poly.entity_id
_entity_poly.type
_entity_poly.pdbx_seq_one_letter_code
_entity_poly.pdbx_strand_id
1 'polypeptide(L)' 'MKTDEQTDPASPQATAPASTELPPTAPCTVVWCGGRPYVLESSAGHNRWVGTDHRGRPVALTSADLQRRGWTHTRAS' A
#
# COMPACT_ATOMS: atom_id res chain seq x y z
N MET A 1 50.73 20.98 33.47
CA MET A 1 49.92 21.34 32.30
C MET A 1 50.49 20.56 31.12
N LYS A 2 49.89 19.41 30.77
CA LYS A 2 50.32 18.56 29.65
C LYS A 2 49.10 17.84 29.07
N THR A 3 49.09 17.78 27.74
CA THR A 3 48.00 17.56 26.78
C THR A 3 47.43 16.13 26.72
N ASP A 4 46.23 16.07 26.13
CA ASP A 4 45.61 15.01 25.30
C ASP A 4 45.27 13.64 25.93
N GLU A 5 43.99 13.26 25.86
CA GLU A 5 43.60 12.20 24.92
C GLU A 5 42.07 12.11 24.82
N GLN A 6 41.61 12.30 23.58
CA GLN A 6 40.26 12.10 23.10
C GLN A 6 40.06 10.61 22.77
N THR A 7 39.09 9.95 23.42
CA THR A 7 38.65 8.62 23.01
C THR A 7 37.14 8.53 23.05
N ASP A 8 36.55 8.71 21.87
CA ASP A 8 35.16 8.37 21.56
C ASP A 8 35.09 6.85 21.29
N PRO A 9 34.35 6.05 22.06
CA PRO A 9 34.04 4.70 21.63
C PRO A 9 32.77 4.73 20.80
N ALA A 10 32.92 4.96 19.50
CA ALA A 10 31.93 4.58 18.51
C ALA A 10 31.69 3.07 18.65
N SER A 11 30.58 2.72 19.31
CA SER A 11 30.08 1.34 19.35
C SER A 11 29.76 0.92 17.91
N PRO A 12 30.28 -0.21 17.41
CA PRO A 12 29.80 -0.77 16.17
C PRO A 12 28.38 -1.27 16.44
N GLN A 13 27.39 -0.43 16.14
CA GLN A 13 26.01 -0.87 16.06
C GLN A 13 26.00 -1.89 14.92
N ALA A 14 26.02 -3.17 15.30
CA ALA A 14 25.91 -4.27 14.36
C ALA A 14 24.59 -4.09 13.60
N THR A 15 24.70 -3.61 12.36
CA THR A 15 23.60 -3.56 11.42
C THR A 15 23.14 -5.00 11.21
N ALA A 16 22.09 -5.40 11.93
CA ALA A 16 21.39 -6.63 11.60
C ALA A 16 21.03 -6.56 10.12
N PRO A 17 21.28 -7.62 9.32
CA PRO A 17 20.89 -7.60 7.92
C PRO A 17 19.38 -7.32 7.89
N ALA A 18 18.99 -6.26 7.17
CA ALA A 18 17.59 -6.00 6.90
C ALA A 18 17.04 -7.26 6.25
N SER A 19 16.22 -8.02 6.99
CA SER A 19 15.49 -9.13 6.43
C SER A 19 14.79 -8.61 5.20
N THR A 20 15.09 -9.19 4.03
CA THR A 20 14.38 -8.91 2.79
C THR A 20 12.95 -9.43 2.95
N GLU A 21 12.14 -8.73 3.73
CA GLU A 21 10.74 -9.07 3.95
C GLU A 21 10.02 -8.77 2.64
N LEU A 22 9.70 -9.83 1.92
CA LEU A 22 8.91 -9.73 0.70
C LEU A 22 7.53 -9.19 1.05
N PRO A 23 6.94 -8.32 0.21
CA PRO A 23 5.61 -7.80 0.47
C PRO A 23 4.60 -8.96 0.48
N PRO A 24 3.54 -8.87 1.31
CA PRO A 24 2.51 -9.90 1.35
C PRO A 24 1.85 -10.07 -0.03
N THR A 25 1.76 -11.32 -0.49
CA THR A 25 1.21 -11.67 -1.81
C THR A 25 -0.18 -12.30 -1.73
N ALA A 26 -0.98 -11.93 -0.73
CA ALA A 26 -2.31 -12.49 -0.56
C ALA A 26 -3.19 -12.21 -1.80
N PRO A 27 -4.00 -13.17 -2.26
CA PRO A 27 -4.92 -12.95 -3.37
C PRO A 27 -5.97 -11.89 -2.98
N CYS A 28 -6.35 -11.04 -3.93
CA CYS A 28 -7.38 -10.03 -3.75
C CYS A 28 -8.30 -9.95 -4.98
N THR A 29 -9.53 -9.47 -4.78
CA THR A 29 -10.46 -9.23 -5.90
C THR A 29 -10.25 -7.82 -6.43
N VAL A 30 -10.12 -7.68 -7.75
CA VAL A 30 -9.94 -6.40 -8.43
C VAL A 30 -10.99 -6.23 -9.51
N VAL A 31 -11.50 -5.00 -9.64
CA VAL A 31 -12.39 -4.57 -10.73
C VAL A 31 -11.89 -3.26 -11.33
N TRP A 32 -12.33 -2.96 -12.54
CA TRP A 32 -11.99 -1.76 -13.28
C TRP A 32 -13.20 -0.86 -13.40
N CYS A 33 -13.06 0.42 -13.06
CA CYS A 33 -14.12 1.42 -13.18
C CYS A 33 -13.50 2.72 -13.71
N GLY A 34 -14.03 3.25 -14.83
CA GLY A 34 -13.46 4.44 -15.47
C GLY A 34 -11.98 4.31 -15.84
N GLY A 35 -11.54 3.10 -16.23
CA GLY A 35 -10.16 2.81 -16.62
C GLY A 35 -9.18 2.67 -15.44
N ARG A 36 -9.68 2.58 -14.20
CA ARG A 36 -8.86 2.50 -12.98
C ARG A 36 -9.17 1.25 -12.15
N PRO A 37 -8.15 0.65 -11.51
CA PRO A 37 -8.35 -0.52 -10.67
C PRO A 37 -8.91 -0.12 -9.29
N TYR A 38 -9.80 -0.97 -8.78
CA TYR A 38 -10.32 -0.92 -7.42
C TYR A 38 -10.21 -2.32 -6.79
N VAL A 39 -9.64 -2.39 -5.60
CA VAL A 39 -9.44 -3.62 -4.83
C VAL A 39 -10.57 -3.77 -3.81
N LEU A 40 -11.09 -4.98 -3.66
CA LEU A 40 -12.05 -5.30 -2.61
C LEU A 40 -11.34 -5.41 -1.26
N GLU A 41 -11.71 -4.55 -0.33
CA GLU A 41 -11.29 -4.59 1.06
C GLU A 41 -12.50 -4.94 1.94
N SER A 42 -12.38 -6.01 2.73
CA SER A 42 -13.39 -6.39 3.72
C SER A 42 -12.88 -5.99 5.10
N SER A 43 -13.57 -5.07 5.77
CA SER A 43 -13.22 -4.63 7.13
C SER A 43 -14.47 -4.52 7.99
N ALA A 44 -14.44 -5.17 9.16
CA ALA A 44 -15.50 -5.10 10.17
C ALA A 44 -16.93 -5.30 9.61
N GLY A 45 -17.13 -6.27 8.71
CA GLY A 45 -18.43 -6.57 8.11
C GLY A 45 -18.84 -5.69 6.93
N HIS A 46 -17.99 -4.74 6.52
CA HIS A 46 -18.25 -3.87 5.38
C HIS A 46 -17.26 -4.14 4.25
N ASN A 47 -17.82 -4.35 3.05
CA ASN A 47 -17.06 -4.46 1.82
C ASN A 47 -16.96 -3.08 1.16
N ARG A 48 -15.72 -2.63 0.92
CA ARG A 48 -15.43 -1.38 0.21
C ARG A 48 -14.47 -1.63 -0.94
N TRP A 49 -14.61 -0.86 -2.00
CA TRP A 49 -13.74 -0.91 -3.16
C TRP A 49 -12.77 0.25 -3.12
N VAL A 50 -11.50 -0.03 -2.84
CA VAL A 50 -10.45 0.98 -2.65
C VAL A 50 -9.67 1.15 -3.94
N GLY A 51 -9.54 2.39 -4.39
CA GLY A 51 -8.77 2.74 -5.58
C GLY A 51 -8.43 4.22 -5.60
N THR A 52 -8.23 4.77 -6.79
CA THR A 52 -7.95 6.21 -6.97
C THR A 52 -8.95 6.86 -7.92
N ASP A 53 -9.25 8.15 -7.69
CA ASP A 53 -10.01 8.96 -8.64
C ASP A 53 -9.15 9.42 -9.83
N HIS A 54 -9.74 10.24 -10.71
CA HIS A 54 -9.06 10.80 -11.88
C HIS A 54 -7.86 11.70 -11.55
N ARG A 55 -7.79 12.26 -10.33
CA ARG A 55 -6.71 13.09 -9.83
C ARG A 55 -5.66 12.30 -9.04
N GLY A 56 -5.83 10.98 -8.94
CA GLY A 56 -4.95 10.12 -8.15
C GLY A 56 -5.23 10.14 -6.66
N ARG A 57 -6.35 10.74 -6.21
CA ARG A 57 -6.70 10.76 -4.78
C ARG A 57 -7.26 9.40 -4.36
N PRO A 58 -6.88 8.87 -3.19
CA PRO A 58 -7.48 7.65 -2.65
C PRO A 58 -8.99 7.81 -2.46
N VAL A 59 -9.76 6.81 -2.88
CA VAL A 59 -11.21 6.77 -2.73
C VAL A 59 -11.66 5.36 -2.35
N ALA A 60 -12.66 5.28 -1.45
CA ALA A 60 -13.42 4.07 -1.18
C ALA A 60 -14.81 4.20 -1.79
N LEU A 61 -15.21 3.22 -2.60
CA LEU A 61 -16.52 3.13 -3.23
C LEU A 61 -17.34 1.98 -2.62
N THR A 62 -18.65 2.16 -2.57
CA THR A 62 -19.57 1.05 -2.28
C THR A 62 -19.79 0.20 -3.53
N SER A 63 -20.32 -1.01 -3.37
CA SER A 63 -20.77 -1.84 -4.50
C SER A 63 -21.81 -1.12 -5.37
N ALA A 64 -22.69 -0.32 -4.76
CA ALA A 64 -23.69 0.47 -5.48
C ALA A 64 -23.05 1.59 -6.32
N ASP A 65 -21.98 2.21 -5.83
CA ASP A 65 -21.26 3.24 -6.60
C ASP A 65 -20.58 2.63 -7.82
N LEU A 66 -19.96 1.46 -7.68
CA LEU A 66 -19.39 0.75 -8.83
C LEU A 66 -20.48 0.41 -9.85
N GLN A 67 -21.60 -0.16 -9.42
CA GLN A 67 -22.72 -0.49 -10.32
C GLN A 67 -23.20 0.72 -11.11
N ARG A 68 -23.37 1.88 -10.45
CA ARG A 68 -23.78 3.12 -11.13
C ARG A 68 -22.74 3.63 -12.13
N ARG A 69 -21.45 3.39 -11.88
CA ARG A 69 -20.34 3.88 -12.73
C ARG A 69 -20.00 2.94 -13.89
N GLY A 70 -20.49 1.70 -13.86
CA GLY A 70 -20.13 0.67 -14.82
C GLY A 70 -18.71 0.16 -14.58
N TRP A 71 -18.61 -1.04 -14.01
CA TRP A 71 -17.34 -1.69 -13.73
C TRP A 71 -17.19 -2.98 -14.53
N THR A 72 -15.94 -3.43 -14.71
CA THR A 72 -15.59 -4.66 -15.43
C THR A 72 -14.55 -5.47 -14.66
N HIS A 73 -14.51 -6.79 -14.85
CA HIS A 73 -13.44 -7.63 -14.29
C HIS A 73 -12.11 -7.48 -15.04
N THR A 74 -12.16 -7.06 -16.30
CA THR A 74 -10.98 -6.88 -17.15
C THR A 74 -10.69 -5.41 -17.35
N ARG A 75 -9.40 -5.10 -17.55
CA ARG A 75 -8.99 -3.81 -18.10
C ARG A 75 -9.43 -3.77 -19.56
N ALA A 76 -10.16 -2.73 -19.96
CA ALA A 76 -10.39 -2.49 -21.39
C ALA A 76 -9.02 -2.27 -22.09
N SER A 77 -8.83 -2.92 -23.23
CA SER A 77 -7.58 -2.93 -24.01
C SER A 77 -7.29 -1.60 -24.68
#